data_AF-A0A0W0ZZW2-F1
#
_entry.id   AF-A0A0W0ZZW2-F1
#
_cell.length_a   1.000
_cell.length_b   1.000
_cell.length_c   1.000
_cell.angle_alpha   90.00
_cell.angle_beta   90.00
_cell.angle_gamma   90.00
#
_symmetry.space_group_name_H-M   'P 1'
#
loop_
_entity.id
_entity.type
_entity.pdbx_description
1 polymer ?
#
loop_
_entity_poly.entity_id
_entity_poly.type
_entity_poly.pdbx_seq_one_letter_code
_entity_poly.pdbx_strand_id
1 'polypeptide(L)'
;MNTNPLKRIRMKKVILVGLFLTINNAFAEDVATVLFASNKATVIRHNSETSLVRGAKLAVGDAIKTGPKSLVNIKYNNGTLVNLGDNSDYKIIAYSSKPNEVQVNAELSKGKLKFQTTGKSKEVLNTPIIALAIMGTSAHIYATSNGIYVNLADGQILAGNNSLPTNQTSLVNPNGQVSESQMPPEGNVETPSGSEGNVDISASSSSQSENEGPSPTVVEGVASVATIASTQVASETSGESATAVPAISIDCAVGGSPP
;
A
#
# COMPACT_ATOMS: atom_id res chain seq x y z
N MET A 1 74.92 -37.62 -1.09
CA MET A 1 74.41 -36.39 -0.44
C MET A 1 73.14 -35.94 -1.15
N ASN A 2 72.32 -35.08 -0.52
CA ASN A 2 70.94 -34.77 -0.93
C ASN A 2 70.71 -33.25 -0.98
N THR A 3 70.16 -32.74 -2.09
CA THR A 3 69.52 -31.41 -2.18
C THR A 3 68.51 -31.34 -3.34
N ASN A 4 67.22 -31.48 -3.04
CA ASN A 4 66.15 -31.13 -3.97
C ASN A 4 65.86 -29.60 -3.92
N PRO A 5 65.84 -28.87 -5.05
CA PRO A 5 65.46 -27.46 -5.06
C PRO A 5 63.93 -27.29 -5.02
N LEU A 6 63.37 -27.11 -3.82
CA LEU A 6 61.95 -26.79 -3.65
C LEU A 6 61.58 -25.48 -4.35
N LYS A 7 60.75 -25.58 -5.39
CA LYS A 7 60.31 -24.47 -6.25
C LYS A 7 59.49 -23.45 -5.45
N ARG A 8 60.16 -22.38 -4.99
CA ARG A 8 59.59 -21.34 -4.11
C ARG A 8 58.50 -20.52 -4.81
N ILE A 9 57.25 -20.98 -4.72
CA ILE A 9 56.07 -20.31 -5.30
C ILE A 9 55.93 -18.91 -4.69
N ARG A 10 55.90 -17.87 -5.53
CA ARG A 10 55.74 -16.48 -5.09
C ARG A 10 54.32 -16.23 -4.58
N MET A 11 54.12 -16.31 -3.27
CA MET A 11 52.92 -15.85 -2.56
C MET A 11 52.73 -14.32 -2.69
N LYS A 12 52.31 -13.84 -3.87
CA LYS A 12 51.93 -12.43 -4.08
C LYS A 12 50.90 -12.19 -5.21
N LYS A 13 50.23 -13.25 -5.68
CA LYS A 13 49.15 -13.19 -6.71
C LYS A 13 47.97 -14.15 -6.41
N VAL A 14 47.73 -14.48 -5.14
CA VAL A 14 46.58 -15.32 -4.71
C VAL A 14 45.40 -14.46 -4.21
N ILE A 15 45.68 -13.20 -3.82
CA ILE A 15 44.66 -12.21 -3.40
C ILE A 15 43.97 -11.57 -4.62
N LEU A 16 43.37 -12.40 -5.48
CA LEU A 16 42.55 -11.97 -6.62
C LEU A 16 41.41 -12.95 -6.97
N VAL A 17 41.18 -13.98 -6.15
CA VAL A 17 40.14 -15.02 -6.37
C VAL A 17 38.97 -14.88 -5.38
N GLY A 18 39.16 -14.15 -4.28
CA GLY A 18 38.14 -13.95 -3.23
C GLY A 18 37.12 -12.84 -3.48
N LEU A 19 37.12 -12.19 -4.65
CA LEU A 19 36.16 -11.13 -5.01
C LEU A 19 34.98 -11.66 -5.85
N PHE A 20 34.77 -12.99 -5.85
CA PHE A 20 33.77 -13.63 -6.69
C PHE A 20 32.38 -13.59 -6.05
N LEU A 21 31.62 -12.54 -6.40
CA LEU A 21 30.16 -12.54 -6.47
C LEU A 21 29.42 -12.91 -5.17
N THR A 22 29.41 -11.99 -4.20
CA THR A 22 28.25 -11.85 -3.29
C THR A 22 27.06 -11.31 -4.09
N ILE A 23 26.40 -12.18 -4.87
CA ILE A 23 25.16 -11.82 -5.57
C ILE A 23 24.07 -11.68 -4.52
N ASN A 24 23.86 -10.46 -4.04
CA ASN A 24 22.68 -10.10 -3.26
C ASN A 24 21.46 -10.21 -4.18
N ASN A 25 20.89 -11.41 -4.25
CA ASN A 25 19.59 -11.65 -4.85
C ASN A 25 18.56 -10.93 -3.97
N ALA A 26 18.28 -9.68 -4.30
CA ALA A 26 17.19 -8.92 -3.71
C ALA A 26 15.87 -9.57 -4.16
N PHE A 27 15.40 -10.54 -3.37
CA PHE A 27 14.07 -11.10 -3.53
C PHE A 27 13.06 -9.96 -3.36
N ALA A 28 12.31 -9.67 -4.42
CA ALA A 28 11.24 -8.68 -4.35
C ALA A 28 10.17 -9.16 -3.37
N GLU A 29 9.83 -8.33 -2.39
CA GLU A 29 8.85 -8.67 -1.35
C GLU A 29 7.43 -8.75 -1.97
N ASP A 30 6.64 -9.72 -1.52
CA ASP A 30 5.24 -9.88 -1.92
C ASP A 30 4.37 -8.83 -1.20
N VAL A 31 3.94 -7.80 -1.93
CA VAL A 31 3.21 -6.63 -1.38
C VAL A 31 1.69 -6.70 -1.54
N ALA A 32 1.20 -7.61 -2.40
CA ALA A 32 -0.23 -7.85 -2.59
C ALA A 32 -0.54 -9.30 -2.99
N THR A 33 -1.80 -9.70 -2.84
CA THR A 33 -2.32 -11.03 -3.20
C THR A 33 -3.56 -10.90 -4.09
N VAL A 34 -3.64 -11.68 -5.16
CA VAL A 34 -4.81 -11.75 -6.05
C VAL A 34 -5.94 -12.53 -5.36
N LEU A 35 -7.05 -11.86 -5.08
CA LEU A 35 -8.25 -12.48 -4.52
C LEU A 35 -9.08 -13.17 -5.61
N PHE A 36 -9.13 -12.59 -6.81
CA PHE A 36 -9.89 -13.08 -7.96
C PHE A 36 -9.20 -12.68 -9.27
N ALA A 37 -9.28 -13.54 -10.28
CA ALA A 37 -8.87 -13.24 -11.65
C ALA A 37 -9.80 -13.98 -12.64
N SER A 38 -10.21 -13.34 -13.73
CA SER A 38 -11.03 -13.95 -14.77
C SER A 38 -10.61 -13.56 -16.19
N ASN A 39 -10.94 -14.43 -17.15
CA ASN A 39 -10.64 -14.29 -18.57
C ASN A 39 -9.14 -14.03 -18.82
N LYS A 40 -8.76 -13.10 -19.72
CA LYS A 40 -7.35 -12.82 -20.01
C LYS A 40 -6.81 -11.80 -19.00
N ALA A 41 -6.35 -12.29 -17.85
CA ALA A 41 -5.57 -11.54 -16.88
C ALA A 41 -4.12 -12.05 -16.87
N THR A 42 -3.14 -11.17 -17.01
CA THR A 42 -1.71 -11.50 -16.97
C THR A 42 -0.91 -10.55 -16.09
N VAL A 43 0.24 -11.02 -15.60
CA VAL A 43 1.26 -10.21 -14.92
C VAL A 43 2.56 -10.34 -15.70
N ILE A 44 3.25 -9.20 -15.87
CA ILE A 44 4.56 -9.10 -16.49
C ILE A 44 5.57 -8.79 -15.39
N ARG A 45 6.47 -9.74 -15.11
CA ARG A 45 7.57 -9.63 -14.14
C ARG A 45 8.88 -9.93 -14.86
N HIS A 46 9.83 -8.99 -14.81
CA HIS A 46 11.13 -9.11 -15.51
C HIS A 46 11.02 -9.52 -16.99
N ASN A 47 10.08 -8.91 -17.73
CA ASN A 47 9.72 -9.22 -19.12
C ASN A 47 9.11 -10.62 -19.39
N SER A 48 8.85 -11.43 -18.36
CA SER A 48 8.06 -12.66 -18.48
C SER A 48 6.58 -12.38 -18.22
N GLU A 49 5.72 -12.63 -19.21
CA GLU A 49 4.26 -12.55 -19.06
C GLU A 49 3.68 -13.90 -18.61
N THR A 50 2.88 -13.91 -17.54
CA THR A 50 2.26 -15.11 -16.95
C THR A 50 0.79 -14.85 -16.66
N SER A 51 -0.09 -15.84 -16.86
CA SER A 51 -1.50 -15.74 -16.48
C SER A 51 -1.68 -15.56 -14.98
N LEU A 52 -2.55 -14.64 -14.58
CA LEU A 52 -2.92 -14.45 -13.17
C LEU A 52 -3.97 -15.44 -12.70
N VAL A 53 -3.81 -15.89 -11.46
CA VAL A 53 -4.70 -16.84 -10.78
C VAL A 53 -4.96 -16.38 -9.35
N ARG A 54 -6.07 -16.83 -8.76
CA ARG A 54 -6.38 -16.59 -7.34
C ARG A 54 -5.26 -17.14 -6.45
N GLY A 55 -4.86 -16.36 -5.45
CA GLY A 55 -3.75 -16.67 -4.55
C GLY A 55 -2.37 -16.29 -5.08
N ALA A 56 -2.24 -15.86 -6.35
CA ALA A 56 -0.98 -15.37 -6.88
C ALA A 56 -0.48 -14.15 -6.09
N LYS A 57 0.84 -14.08 -5.91
CA LYS A 57 1.53 -13.03 -5.17
C LYS A 57 2.13 -12.00 -6.12
N LEU A 58 1.93 -10.72 -5.78
CA LEU A 58 2.38 -9.57 -6.55
C LEU A 58 3.43 -8.80 -5.77
N ALA A 59 4.48 -8.37 -6.48
CA ALA A 59 5.64 -7.69 -5.92
C ALA A 59 5.81 -6.29 -6.55
N VAL A 60 6.65 -5.45 -5.94
CA VAL A 60 6.99 -4.15 -6.53
C VAL A 60 7.67 -4.34 -7.89
N GLY A 61 7.23 -3.58 -8.89
CA GLY A 61 7.68 -3.66 -10.28
C GLY A 61 6.74 -4.45 -11.20
N ASP A 62 5.82 -5.26 -10.67
CA ASP A 62 4.85 -6.02 -11.46
C ASP A 62 3.91 -5.11 -12.25
N ALA A 63 3.73 -5.42 -13.53
CA ALA A 63 2.69 -4.82 -14.39
C ALA A 63 1.58 -5.85 -14.67
N ILE A 64 0.37 -5.56 -14.22
CA ILE A 64 -0.84 -6.36 -14.42
C ILE A 64 -1.58 -5.83 -15.66
N LYS A 65 -2.00 -6.74 -16.54
CA LYS A 65 -2.81 -6.42 -17.72
C LYS A 65 -4.10 -7.24 -17.74
N THR A 66 -5.20 -6.57 -18.08
CA THR A 66 -6.51 -7.21 -18.28
C THR A 66 -6.95 -7.04 -19.74
N GLY A 67 -7.46 -8.12 -20.33
CA GLY A 67 -8.07 -8.10 -21.67
C GLY A 67 -9.55 -7.71 -21.62
N PRO A 68 -10.26 -7.82 -22.76
CA PRO A 68 -11.71 -7.65 -22.81
C PRO A 68 -12.43 -8.56 -21.82
N LYS A 69 -13.47 -8.04 -21.15
CA LYS A 69 -14.29 -8.74 -20.14
C LYS A 69 -13.50 -9.38 -18.97
N SER A 70 -12.24 -9.00 -18.77
CA SER A 70 -11.38 -9.58 -17.75
C SER A 70 -11.44 -8.75 -16.46
N LEU A 71 -11.38 -9.40 -15.30
CA LEU A 71 -11.44 -8.76 -13.98
C LEU A 71 -10.31 -9.31 -13.10
N VAL A 72 -9.64 -8.45 -12.35
CA VAL A 72 -8.64 -8.86 -11.34
C VAL A 72 -8.84 -8.07 -10.06
N ASN A 73 -9.09 -8.77 -8.95
CA ASN A 73 -9.26 -8.17 -7.63
C ASN A 73 -8.00 -8.45 -6.80
N ILE A 74 -7.37 -7.40 -6.30
CA ILE A 74 -6.08 -7.41 -5.61
C ILE A 74 -6.27 -6.87 -4.19
N LYS A 75 -5.73 -7.56 -3.18
CA LYS A 75 -5.60 -7.02 -1.82
C LYS A 75 -4.14 -6.76 -1.49
N TYR A 76 -3.80 -5.51 -1.21
CA TYR A 76 -2.49 -5.10 -0.70
C TYR A 76 -2.31 -5.51 0.77
N ASN A 77 -1.06 -5.64 1.20
CA ASN A 77 -0.73 -6.01 2.58
C ASN A 77 -1.20 -4.95 3.62
N ASN A 78 -1.45 -3.70 3.21
CA ASN A 78 -2.06 -2.66 4.05
C ASN A 78 -3.60 -2.74 4.14
N GLY A 79 -4.21 -3.73 3.48
CA GLY A 79 -5.65 -3.96 3.45
C GLY A 79 -6.39 -3.34 2.27
N THR A 80 -5.78 -2.46 1.48
CA THR A 80 -6.43 -1.79 0.33
C THR A 80 -6.79 -2.78 -0.77
N LEU A 81 -8.00 -2.61 -1.31
CA LEU A 81 -8.56 -3.39 -2.42
C LEU A 81 -8.47 -2.60 -3.73
N VAL A 82 -8.00 -3.26 -4.78
CA VAL A 82 -7.96 -2.72 -6.15
C VAL A 82 -8.61 -3.74 -7.09
N ASN A 83 -9.76 -3.39 -7.64
CA ASN A 83 -10.51 -4.25 -8.57
C ASN A 83 -10.36 -3.68 -9.99
N LEU A 84 -9.42 -4.23 -10.75
CA LEU A 84 -9.12 -3.86 -12.13
C LEU A 84 -10.16 -4.48 -13.07
N GLY A 85 -10.91 -3.64 -13.80
CA GLY A 85 -11.83 -4.09 -14.84
C GLY A 85 -11.09 -4.42 -16.15
N ASP A 86 -11.85 -4.58 -17.23
CA ASP A 86 -11.30 -4.95 -18.54
C ASP A 86 -10.35 -3.90 -19.15
N ASN A 87 -9.55 -4.34 -20.13
CA ASN A 87 -8.69 -3.52 -20.98
C ASN A 87 -7.68 -2.60 -20.24
N SER A 88 -7.33 -2.93 -19.00
CA SER A 88 -6.57 -2.09 -18.07
C SER A 88 -5.10 -2.50 -18.00
N ASP A 89 -4.22 -1.50 -17.98
CA ASP A 89 -2.77 -1.68 -17.75
C ASP A 89 -2.43 -0.97 -16.43
N TYR A 90 -2.09 -1.76 -15.40
CA TYR A 90 -1.83 -1.30 -14.03
C TYR A 90 -0.45 -1.77 -13.57
N LYS A 91 0.27 -1.00 -12.76
CA LYS A 91 1.63 -1.35 -12.32
C LYS A 91 1.90 -0.94 -10.88
N ILE A 92 2.57 -1.82 -10.13
CA ILE A 92 3.03 -1.54 -8.77
C ILE A 92 4.39 -0.82 -8.85
N ILE A 93 4.45 0.46 -8.48
CA ILE A 93 5.66 1.29 -8.59
C ILE A 93 6.49 1.24 -7.30
N ALA A 94 5.84 1.35 -6.14
CA ALA A 94 6.46 1.16 -4.82
C ALA A 94 5.40 0.79 -3.77
N TYR A 95 5.87 0.29 -2.62
CA TYR A 95 5.05 -0.04 -1.46
C TYR A 95 5.82 0.29 -0.17
N SER A 96 5.11 0.68 0.90
CA SER A 96 5.68 0.86 2.24
C SER A 96 4.69 0.44 3.32
N SER A 97 5.13 -0.41 4.25
CA SER A 97 4.33 -0.87 5.40
C SER A 97 4.18 0.20 6.51
N LYS A 98 4.75 1.40 6.35
CA LYS A 98 4.74 2.45 7.38
C LYS A 98 3.54 3.39 7.20
N PRO A 99 2.75 3.68 8.25
CA PRO A 99 1.51 4.45 8.10
C PRO A 99 1.72 5.91 7.68
N ASN A 100 2.88 6.49 7.98
CA ASN A 100 3.15 7.91 7.76
C ASN A 100 3.62 8.24 6.32
N GLU A 101 4.14 7.24 5.60
CA GLU A 101 4.64 7.33 4.23
C GLU A 101 3.52 7.08 3.20
N VAL A 102 3.82 7.18 1.91
CA VAL A 102 2.95 6.68 0.84
C VAL A 102 3.04 5.15 0.84
N GLN A 103 1.95 4.48 1.22
CA GLN A 103 1.92 3.03 1.44
C GLN A 103 1.82 2.26 0.13
N VAL A 104 1.06 2.77 -0.85
CA VAL A 104 0.97 2.22 -2.20
C VAL A 104 1.26 3.34 -3.19
N ASN A 105 2.22 3.13 -4.07
CA ASN A 105 2.46 3.97 -5.23
C ASN A 105 2.28 3.08 -6.47
N ALA A 106 1.31 3.41 -7.31
CA ALA A 106 0.90 2.61 -8.45
C ALA A 106 0.71 3.48 -9.70
N GLU A 107 0.62 2.85 -10.86
CA GLU A 107 0.33 3.50 -12.14
C GLU A 107 -0.87 2.80 -12.80
N LEU A 108 -1.82 3.57 -13.32
CA LEU A 108 -2.87 3.10 -14.23
C LEU A 108 -2.67 3.81 -15.57
N SER A 109 -1.92 3.19 -16.48
CA SER A 109 -1.57 3.77 -17.77
C SER A 109 -2.79 3.88 -18.71
N LYS A 110 -3.79 3.01 -18.52
CA LYS A 110 -5.12 3.07 -19.15
C LYS A 110 -6.11 2.10 -18.48
N GLY A 111 -7.39 2.32 -18.70
CA GLY A 111 -8.46 1.41 -18.28
C GLY A 111 -9.10 1.83 -16.96
N LYS A 112 -9.70 0.89 -16.24
CA LYS A 112 -10.64 1.15 -15.15
C LYS A 112 -10.37 0.31 -13.91
N LEU A 113 -10.56 0.93 -12.74
CA LEU A 113 -10.49 0.24 -11.45
C LEU A 113 -11.50 0.77 -10.44
N LYS A 114 -11.88 -0.07 -9.48
CA LYS A 114 -12.40 0.36 -8.18
C LYS A 114 -11.25 0.36 -7.18
N PHE A 115 -11.24 1.34 -6.29
CA PHE A 115 -10.21 1.54 -5.28
C PHE A 115 -10.89 1.71 -3.91
N GLN A 116 -10.50 0.91 -2.92
CA GLN A 116 -11.08 0.99 -1.57
C GLN A 116 -10.01 0.76 -0.50
N THR A 117 -9.77 1.77 0.34
CA THR A 117 -8.70 1.79 1.34
C THR A 117 -9.17 1.51 2.77
N THR A 118 -8.24 1.29 3.70
CA THR A 118 -8.49 1.12 5.14
C THR A 118 -8.72 2.43 5.91
N GLY A 119 -9.12 3.52 5.24
CA GLY A 119 -9.42 4.83 5.88
C GLY A 119 -8.19 5.65 6.31
N LYS A 120 -7.06 4.99 6.61
CA LYS A 120 -5.85 5.62 7.19
C LYS A 120 -4.61 5.57 6.28
N SER A 121 -4.72 4.99 5.09
CA SER A 121 -3.60 4.93 4.14
C SER A 121 -3.47 6.18 3.27
N LYS A 122 -2.22 6.55 2.98
CA LYS A 122 -1.84 7.52 1.96
C LYS A 122 -1.35 6.76 0.74
N GLU A 123 -1.97 6.96 -0.41
CA GLU A 123 -1.69 6.20 -1.61
C GLU A 123 -1.62 7.12 -2.84
N VAL A 124 -0.90 6.73 -3.88
CA VAL A 124 -0.72 7.53 -5.10
C VAL A 124 -1.01 6.66 -6.31
N LEU A 125 -1.92 7.12 -7.16
CA LEU A 125 -2.19 6.52 -8.47
C LEU A 125 -1.74 7.49 -9.57
N ASN A 126 -0.62 7.16 -10.21
CA ASN A 126 -0.14 7.86 -11.39
C ASN A 126 -1.00 7.48 -12.61
N THR A 127 -1.25 8.43 -13.49
CA THR A 127 -1.98 8.22 -14.76
C THR A 127 -1.30 9.04 -15.87
N PRO A 128 -1.66 8.88 -17.15
CA PRO A 128 -1.06 9.65 -18.25
C PRO A 128 -1.26 11.17 -18.18
N ILE A 129 -2.20 11.66 -17.38
CA ILE A 129 -2.56 13.09 -17.30
C ILE A 129 -2.10 13.71 -15.97
N ILE A 130 -2.34 13.03 -14.84
CA ILE A 130 -1.95 13.55 -13.51
C ILE A 130 -1.76 12.42 -12.49
N ALA A 131 -0.98 12.68 -11.44
CA ALA A 131 -0.99 11.85 -10.25
C ALA A 131 -2.21 12.19 -9.38
N LEU A 132 -2.93 11.15 -8.96
CA LEU A 132 -3.99 11.23 -7.96
C LEU A 132 -3.41 10.86 -6.60
N ALA A 133 -3.39 11.79 -5.65
CA ALA A 133 -3.09 11.49 -4.25
C ALA A 133 -4.39 11.08 -3.55
N ILE A 134 -4.39 9.92 -2.91
CA ILE A 134 -5.59 9.24 -2.40
C ILE A 134 -5.44 9.02 -0.90
N MET A 135 -6.46 9.36 -0.13
CA MET A 135 -6.50 9.17 1.32
C MET A 135 -7.89 8.72 1.78
N GLY A 136 -7.94 7.61 2.52
CA GLY A 136 -9.16 7.09 3.14
C GLY A 136 -10.35 6.85 2.20
N THR A 137 -10.07 6.56 0.93
CA THR A 137 -11.01 6.63 -0.19
C THR A 137 -11.76 5.34 -0.50
N SER A 138 -12.98 5.49 -1.02
CA SER A 138 -13.70 4.55 -1.88
C SER A 138 -14.09 5.25 -3.20
N ALA A 139 -13.59 4.78 -4.35
CA ALA A 139 -13.79 5.43 -5.66
C ALA A 139 -13.76 4.47 -6.86
N HIS A 140 -14.40 4.88 -7.96
CA HIS A 140 -14.22 4.29 -9.31
C HIS A 140 -13.40 5.26 -10.17
N ILE A 141 -12.38 4.74 -10.86
CA ILE A 141 -11.47 5.54 -11.70
C ILE A 141 -11.39 4.91 -13.10
N TYR A 142 -11.62 5.70 -14.15
CA TYR A 142 -11.47 5.31 -15.55
C TYR A 142 -10.52 6.28 -16.27
N ALA A 143 -9.32 5.80 -16.59
CA ALA A 143 -8.25 6.55 -17.24
C ALA A 143 -8.22 6.29 -18.76
N THR A 144 -8.32 7.37 -19.54
CA THR A 144 -8.25 7.35 -21.01
C THR A 144 -7.19 8.32 -21.51
N SER A 145 -6.89 8.31 -22.81
CA SER A 145 -6.05 9.35 -23.46
C SER A 145 -6.66 10.76 -23.42
N ASN A 146 -7.97 10.86 -23.21
CA ASN A 146 -8.74 12.09 -23.38
C ASN A 146 -9.17 12.70 -22.04
N GLY A 147 -8.91 12.02 -20.92
CA GLY A 147 -9.34 12.42 -19.59
C GLY A 147 -9.38 11.24 -18.60
N ILE A 148 -9.44 11.59 -17.32
CA ILE A 148 -9.67 10.62 -16.23
C ILE A 148 -11.05 10.92 -15.63
N TYR A 149 -11.94 9.94 -15.64
CA TYR A 149 -13.21 10.01 -14.92
C TYR A 149 -13.00 9.41 -13.53
N VAL A 150 -13.37 10.16 -12.48
CA VAL A 150 -13.25 9.75 -11.08
C VAL A 150 -14.61 9.95 -10.42
N ASN A 151 -15.28 8.84 -10.10
CA ASN A 151 -16.46 8.86 -9.22
C ASN A 151 -15.97 8.57 -7.80
N LEU A 152 -16.00 9.58 -6.93
CA LEU A 152 -15.52 9.50 -5.56
C LEU A 152 -16.73 9.29 -4.64
N ALA A 153 -16.86 8.11 -4.03
CA ALA A 153 -17.98 7.84 -3.12
C ALA A 153 -17.71 8.38 -1.71
N ASP A 154 -16.51 8.10 -1.18
CA ASP A 154 -16.08 8.50 0.17
C ASP A 154 -14.56 8.75 0.23
N GLY A 155 -14.11 9.48 1.24
CA GLY A 155 -12.72 9.89 1.46
C GLY A 155 -12.27 11.08 0.59
N GLN A 156 -10.96 11.20 0.35
CA GLN A 156 -10.37 12.31 -0.37
C GLN A 156 -9.42 11.87 -1.50
N ILE A 157 -9.63 12.41 -2.70
CA ILE A 157 -8.66 12.39 -3.80
C ILE A 157 -8.26 13.82 -4.15
N LEU A 158 -6.95 14.07 -4.29
CA LEU A 158 -6.40 15.28 -4.89
C LEU A 158 -5.88 14.97 -6.31
N ALA A 159 -6.43 15.66 -7.31
CA ALA A 159 -5.91 15.68 -8.68
C ALA A 159 -4.92 16.84 -8.82
N GLY A 160 -3.65 16.57 -8.55
CA GLY A 160 -2.66 17.62 -8.30
C GLY A 160 -3.06 18.47 -7.09
N ASN A 161 -3.31 19.76 -7.32
CA ASN A 161 -3.74 20.70 -6.27
C ASN A 161 -5.27 20.77 -6.09
N ASN A 162 -6.05 20.06 -6.90
CA ASN A 162 -7.52 20.14 -6.87
C ASN A 162 -8.11 18.99 -6.04
N SER A 163 -8.78 19.28 -4.93
CA SER A 163 -9.56 18.25 -4.22
C SER A 163 -10.81 17.91 -5.03
N LEU A 164 -11.03 16.62 -5.27
CA LEU A 164 -12.23 16.14 -5.96
C LEU A 164 -13.42 16.07 -4.98
N PRO A 165 -14.63 16.50 -5.38
CA PRO A 165 -15.83 16.38 -4.56
C PRO A 165 -16.35 14.93 -4.47
N THR A 166 -16.96 14.59 -3.33
CA THR A 166 -17.58 13.27 -3.09
C THR A 166 -19.00 13.18 -3.66
N ASN A 167 -19.51 11.96 -3.81
CA ASN A 167 -20.85 11.62 -4.31
C ASN A 167 -21.19 12.10 -5.74
N GLN A 168 -20.18 12.53 -6.51
CA GLN A 168 -20.33 12.91 -7.92
C GLN A 168 -19.16 12.40 -8.77
N THR A 169 -19.27 12.53 -10.10
CA THR A 169 -18.17 12.19 -11.01
C THR A 169 -17.44 13.44 -11.47
N SER A 170 -16.12 13.45 -11.30
CA SER A 170 -15.22 14.47 -11.83
C SER A 170 -14.53 13.96 -13.09
N LEU A 171 -14.41 14.80 -14.11
CA LEU A 171 -13.52 14.62 -15.25
C LEU A 171 -12.27 15.48 -15.02
N VAL A 172 -11.10 14.84 -14.95
CA VAL A 172 -9.80 15.51 -15.06
C VAL A 172 -9.42 15.55 -16.53
N ASN A 173 -9.38 16.74 -17.10
CA ASN A 173 -9.07 16.98 -18.51
C ASN A 173 -7.56 16.93 -18.76
N PRO A 174 -7.07 16.70 -20.01
CA PRO A 174 -5.64 16.60 -20.32
C PRO A 174 -4.80 17.86 -20.01
N ASN A 175 -5.44 19.00 -19.76
CA ASN A 175 -4.81 20.24 -19.29
C ASN A 175 -4.73 20.35 -17.75
N GLY A 176 -5.09 19.29 -17.02
CA GLY A 176 -5.11 19.25 -15.55
C GLY A 176 -6.33 19.90 -14.89
N GLN A 177 -7.29 20.44 -15.67
CA GLN A 177 -8.49 21.07 -15.12
C GLN A 177 -9.55 20.03 -14.75
N VAL A 178 -10.16 20.21 -13.58
CA VAL A 178 -11.27 19.39 -13.08
C VAL A 178 -12.60 20.03 -13.48
N SER A 179 -13.51 19.23 -14.02
CA SER A 179 -14.90 19.63 -14.33
C SER A 179 -15.86 18.53 -13.88
N GLU A 180 -17.10 18.88 -13.51
CA GLU A 180 -18.15 17.88 -13.27
C GLU A 180 -18.48 17.11 -14.56
N SER A 181 -18.82 15.83 -14.44
CA SER A 181 -19.18 14.97 -15.56
C SER A 181 -20.06 13.79 -15.11
N GLN A 182 -20.36 12.89 -16.04
CA GLN A 182 -20.96 11.58 -15.74
C GLN A 182 -19.94 10.49 -16.07
N MET A 183 -19.93 9.38 -15.32
CA MET A 183 -19.05 8.24 -15.60
C MET A 183 -19.55 7.55 -16.88
N PRO A 184 -18.71 7.38 -17.93
CA PRO A 184 -19.09 6.64 -19.12
C PRO A 184 -19.44 5.19 -18.78
N PRO A 185 -20.47 4.56 -19.39
CA PRO A 185 -20.89 3.20 -19.06
C PRO A 185 -19.75 2.18 -19.14
N GLU A 186 -18.85 2.33 -20.11
CA GLU A 186 -17.66 1.50 -20.32
C GLU A 186 -16.60 1.66 -19.21
N GLY A 187 -16.61 2.76 -18.47
CA GLY A 187 -15.73 3.02 -17.32
C GLY A 187 -16.12 2.23 -16.07
N ASN A 188 -17.33 1.66 -16.01
CA ASN A 188 -17.78 0.86 -14.88
C ASN A 188 -17.07 -0.50 -14.80
N VAL A 189 -16.71 -0.89 -13.58
CA VAL A 189 -16.11 -2.19 -13.27
C VAL A 189 -17.20 -3.10 -12.69
N GLU A 190 -17.60 -4.12 -13.47
CA GLU A 190 -18.56 -5.13 -13.05
C GLU A 190 -17.88 -6.21 -12.21
N THR A 191 -17.87 -6.02 -10.88
CA THR A 191 -17.40 -7.01 -9.90
C THR A 191 -18.51 -7.98 -9.49
N PRO A 192 -18.38 -9.30 -9.72
CA PRO A 192 -19.33 -10.29 -9.20
C PRO A 192 -19.43 -10.23 -7.68
N SER A 193 -20.64 -10.37 -7.15
CA SER A 193 -20.88 -10.38 -5.70
C SER A 193 -20.02 -11.45 -5.00
N GLY A 194 -19.41 -11.08 -3.87
CA GLY A 194 -18.47 -11.92 -3.12
C GLY A 194 -17.06 -12.06 -3.71
N SER A 195 -16.76 -11.47 -4.87
CA SER A 195 -15.40 -11.47 -5.44
C SER A 195 -14.48 -10.37 -4.90
N GLU A 196 -15.05 -9.28 -4.39
CA GLU A 196 -14.31 -8.03 -4.11
C GLU A 196 -13.31 -8.15 -2.93
N GLY A 197 -13.56 -9.07 -2.01
CA GLY A 197 -12.84 -9.16 -0.73
C GLY A 197 -13.51 -8.34 0.37
N ASN A 198 -12.80 -8.17 1.48
CA ASN A 198 -13.21 -7.30 2.59
C ASN A 198 -12.08 -6.33 2.96
N VAL A 199 -12.43 -5.10 3.30
CA VAL A 199 -11.54 -4.14 3.96
C VAL A 199 -11.69 -4.33 5.46
N ASP A 200 -10.64 -4.83 6.11
CA ASP A 200 -10.68 -5.09 7.55
C ASP A 200 -10.31 -3.79 8.30
N ILE A 201 -11.33 -2.99 8.65
CA ILE A 201 -11.18 -1.67 9.29
C ILE A 201 -10.65 -1.78 10.75
N SER A 202 -10.55 -3.00 11.28
CA SER A 202 -10.19 -3.33 12.67
C SER A 202 -8.71 -3.13 13.00
N ALA A 203 -8.31 -1.89 13.27
CA ALA A 203 -7.05 -1.57 13.97
C ALA A 203 -7.30 -0.58 15.13
N SER A 204 -7.02 -1.06 16.35
CA SER A 204 -7.17 -0.37 17.66
C SER A 204 -8.59 -0.18 18.20
N SER A 205 -9.24 -1.30 18.55
CA SER A 205 -10.21 -1.35 19.66
C SER A 205 -9.99 -2.63 20.48
N SER A 206 -9.16 -2.56 21.51
CA SER A 206 -8.89 -3.67 22.42
C SER A 206 -10.02 -3.82 23.46
N SER A 207 -11.17 -4.33 23.03
CA SER A 207 -12.24 -4.74 23.93
C SER A 207 -11.84 -6.04 24.63
N GLN A 208 -11.44 -5.94 25.90
CA GLN A 208 -11.33 -7.12 26.77
C GLN A 208 -12.73 -7.70 26.94
N SER A 209 -12.88 -9.00 26.70
CA SER A 209 -14.13 -9.71 26.96
C SER A 209 -14.24 -9.99 28.45
N GLU A 210 -14.82 -9.06 29.21
CA GLU A 210 -15.19 -9.33 30.59
C GLU A 210 -16.25 -10.45 30.64
N ASN A 211 -15.94 -11.51 31.37
CA ASN A 211 -16.72 -12.73 31.38
C ASN A 211 -17.58 -12.77 32.64
N GLU A 212 -18.84 -12.33 32.55
CA GLU A 212 -19.79 -12.42 33.65
C GLU A 212 -20.08 -13.90 34.01
N GLY A 213 -19.64 -14.30 35.21
CA GLY A 213 -19.94 -15.56 35.86
C GLY A 213 -20.35 -15.30 37.31
N PRO A 214 -21.41 -15.95 37.84
CA PRO A 214 -22.06 -15.51 39.07
C PRO A 214 -21.27 -15.81 40.36
N SER A 215 -21.52 -14.98 41.38
CA SER A 215 -21.01 -15.11 42.75
C SER A 215 -21.47 -16.40 43.45
N PRO A 216 -20.68 -16.89 44.42
CA PRO A 216 -21.25 -17.07 45.75
C PRO A 216 -20.38 -16.54 46.92
N THR A 217 -21.02 -15.73 47.78
CA THR A 217 -21.11 -15.91 49.25
C THR A 217 -19.84 -15.96 50.12
N VAL A 218 -19.61 -14.86 50.90
CA VAL A 218 -19.34 -14.77 52.38
C VAL A 218 -18.26 -15.72 52.98
N VAL A 219 -17.25 -15.27 53.76
CA VAL A 219 -17.32 -14.59 55.08
C VAL A 219 -16.08 -13.72 55.41
N GLU A 220 -16.29 -12.72 56.29
CA GLU A 220 -15.40 -12.16 57.36
C GLU A 220 -13.88 -11.90 57.17
N GLY A 221 -13.38 -10.78 57.74
CA GLY A 221 -11.97 -10.70 58.19
C GLY A 221 -11.27 -9.33 58.22
N VAL A 222 -11.56 -8.49 59.24
CA VAL A 222 -10.72 -7.41 59.81
C VAL A 222 -9.76 -6.55 58.94
N ALA A 223 -10.10 -5.26 58.91
CA ALA A 223 -9.28 -4.05 58.73
C ALA A 223 -7.73 -4.11 58.73
N SER A 224 -7.12 -3.32 57.83
CA SER A 224 -6.36 -2.11 58.20
C SER A 224 -6.03 -1.20 57.01
N VAL A 225 -5.77 0.09 57.28
CA VAL A 225 -5.38 1.12 56.29
C VAL A 225 -3.90 1.44 56.45
N ALA A 226 -3.15 1.62 55.34
CA ALA A 226 -2.31 2.81 55.05
C ALA A 226 -1.13 2.60 54.08
N THR A 227 -0.65 3.73 53.57
CA THR A 227 0.74 4.03 53.15
C THR A 227 1.24 3.53 51.78
N ILE A 228 1.06 4.45 50.83
CA ILE A 228 1.86 4.70 49.63
C ILE A 228 3.38 4.62 49.91
N ALA A 229 4.18 4.05 49.00
CA ALA A 229 5.62 4.28 48.91
C ALA A 229 6.09 4.31 47.45
N SER A 230 6.80 5.37 47.06
CA SER A 230 7.27 5.60 45.69
C SER A 230 8.79 5.47 45.60
N THR A 231 9.29 4.66 44.66
CA THR A 231 10.74 4.55 44.38
C THR A 231 10.99 4.60 42.87
N GLN A 232 11.83 5.55 42.44
CA GLN A 232 12.36 5.66 41.07
C GLN A 232 13.88 5.37 41.09
N VAL A 233 14.41 4.71 40.05
CA VAL A 233 15.85 4.64 39.72
C VAL A 233 15.99 4.54 38.19
N ALA A 234 17.08 5.08 37.61
CA ALA A 234 17.37 5.15 36.16
C ALA A 234 18.90 5.15 35.90
N SER A 235 19.44 5.00 34.68
CA SER A 235 18.79 4.85 33.36
C SER A 235 19.17 3.50 32.67
N GLU A 236 19.97 3.32 31.59
CA GLU A 236 20.76 4.17 30.67
C GLU A 236 20.66 3.62 29.23
N THR A 237 20.34 4.45 28.24
CA THR A 237 21.29 5.09 27.30
C THR A 237 22.03 4.17 26.31
N SER A 238 21.57 4.13 25.06
CA SER A 238 22.44 4.11 23.87
C SER A 238 21.66 4.60 22.65
N GLY A 239 22.34 5.07 21.60
CA GLY A 239 21.72 5.52 20.36
C GLY A 239 22.75 5.69 19.25
N GLU A 240 22.28 5.82 18.01
CA GLU A 240 23.10 6.23 16.86
C GLU A 240 22.18 6.91 15.81
N SER A 241 22.73 7.85 15.03
CA SER A 241 21.93 8.74 14.15
C SER A 241 21.62 8.16 12.77
N ALA A 242 20.50 8.61 12.17
CA ALA A 242 20.24 8.51 10.73
C ALA A 242 19.59 9.81 10.20
N THR A 243 20.03 10.26 9.02
CA THR A 243 19.77 11.60 8.48
C THR A 243 18.34 11.79 7.96
N ALA A 244 17.72 12.93 8.26
CA ALA A 244 16.37 13.27 7.79
C ALA A 244 16.36 13.95 6.40
N VAL A 245 15.28 13.73 5.65
CA VAL A 245 14.92 14.41 4.39
C VAL A 245 13.61 15.19 4.66
N PRO A 246 13.45 16.44 4.18
CA PRO A 246 12.38 17.32 4.67
C PRO A 246 10.98 16.85 4.29
N ALA A 247 10.06 16.91 5.26
CA ALA A 247 8.64 16.69 5.05
C ALA A 247 7.95 17.96 4.53
N ILE A 248 6.94 17.78 3.67
CA ILE A 248 6.03 18.87 3.27
C ILE A 248 4.96 19.00 4.35
N SER A 249 4.92 20.13 5.05
CA SER A 249 3.84 20.44 5.99
C SER A 249 2.55 20.74 5.24
N ILE A 250 1.45 20.16 5.72
CA ILE A 250 0.09 20.61 5.43
C ILE A 250 -0.40 21.28 6.72
N ASP A 251 -0.57 22.60 6.68
CA ASP A 251 -0.94 23.40 7.84
C ASP A 251 -2.46 23.67 7.85
N CYS A 252 -3.13 23.41 8.96
CA CYS A 252 -4.58 23.48 9.06
C CYS A 252 -5.04 24.87 9.49
N ALA A 253 -5.29 25.74 8.51
CA ALA A 253 -5.83 27.08 8.74
C ALA A 253 -7.29 27.04 9.27
N VAL A 254 -7.47 27.10 10.59
CA VAL A 254 -8.78 27.30 11.22
C VAL A 254 -9.20 28.76 11.02
N GLY A 255 -10.13 28.99 10.08
CA GLY A 255 -10.66 30.32 9.79
C GLY A 255 -11.60 30.83 10.89
N GLY A 256 -11.21 31.91 11.57
CA GLY A 256 -12.09 32.65 12.49
C GLY A 256 -13.04 33.59 11.74
N SER A 257 -14.26 33.78 12.27
CA SER A 257 -15.29 34.65 11.70
C SER A 257 -15.45 35.95 12.49
N PRO A 258 -15.43 37.12 11.83
CA PRO A 258 -15.85 38.40 12.41
C PRO A 258 -16.93 39.13 11.57
N PRO A 259 -17.54 40.21 12.09
CA PRO A 259 -17.97 40.45 13.47
C PRO A 259 -19.49 40.22 13.65
#